data_AF-A0A383AG02-F1
#
_entry.id   AF-A0A383AG02-F1
#
_cell.length_a   1.000
_cell.length_b   1.000
_cell.length_c   1.000
_cell.angle_alpha   90.00
_cell.angle_beta   90.00
_cell.angle_gamma   90.00
#
_symmetry.space_group_name_H-M   'P 1'
#
loop_
_entity.id
_entity.type
_entity.pdbx_description
1 polymer ?
#
loop_
_entity_poly.entity_id
_entity_poly.type
_entity_poly.pdbx_seq_one_letter_code
_entity_poly.pdbx_strand_id
1 'polypeptide(L)'
;MRKFISFIFFLFIFNTSAKALVEIDITRGNLNPLPIAISPLHIEAGSKDIKQGDNIIKNVGEKISQVIEVNFRRSGLFNPLKKDSFVQNPDIAHIKPRFEDWRLIKAQALVTG
;
A
#
# COMPACT_ATOMS: atom_id res chain seq x y z
N MET A 1 -3.80 -53.28 30.32
CA MET A 1 -2.73 -53.30 29.30
C MET A 1 -3.26 -53.29 27.87
N ARG A 2 -4.19 -54.18 27.47
CA ARG A 2 -4.74 -54.24 26.09
C ARG A 2 -5.32 -52.90 25.56
N LYS A 3 -6.07 -52.16 26.38
CA LYS A 3 -6.62 -50.83 26.01
C LYS A 3 -5.55 -49.77 25.78
N PHE A 4 -4.44 -49.85 26.52
CA PHE A 4 -3.32 -48.91 26.43
C PHE A 4 -2.51 -49.12 25.14
N ILE A 5 -2.28 -50.39 24.79
CA ILE A 5 -1.67 -50.78 23.51
C ILE A 5 -2.53 -50.33 22.33
N SER A 6 -3.86 -50.51 22.42
CA SER A 6 -4.79 -50.05 21.38
C SER A 6 -4.77 -48.53 21.21
N PHE A 7 -4.60 -47.78 22.31
CA PHE A 7 -4.53 -46.32 22.29
C PHE A 7 -3.23 -45.82 21.63
N ILE A 8 -2.10 -46.45 21.95
CA ILE A 8 -0.81 -46.16 21.30
C ILE A 8 -0.84 -46.49 19.80
N PHE A 9 -1.48 -47.59 19.43
CA PHE A 9 -1.65 -47.94 18.02
C PHE A 9 -2.50 -46.90 17.27
N PHE A 10 -3.55 -46.39 17.91
CA PHE A 10 -4.39 -45.34 17.34
C PHE A 10 -3.60 -44.04 17.08
N LEU A 11 -2.75 -43.61 18.01
CA LEU A 11 -1.90 -42.43 17.86
C LEU A 11 -0.97 -42.50 16.64
N PHE A 12 -0.44 -43.68 16.31
CA PHE A 12 0.43 -43.84 15.13
C PHE A 12 -0.32 -43.66 13.80
N ILE A 13 -1.63 -43.96 13.75
CA ILE A 13 -2.42 -43.87 12.52
C ILE A 13 -2.73 -42.41 12.12
N PHE A 14 -2.79 -41.48 13.09
CA PHE A 14 -3.07 -40.06 12.80
C PHE A 14 -1.83 -39.23 12.47
N ASN A 15 -0.64 -39.82 12.42
CA ASN A 15 0.61 -39.14 12.07
C ASN A 15 0.81 -39.05 10.54
N THR A 16 -0.11 -38.39 9.84
CA THR A 16 0.09 -38.06 8.41
C THR A 16 0.76 -36.69 8.27
N SER A 17 1.76 -36.59 7.40
CA SER A 17 2.45 -35.32 7.12
C SER A 17 1.54 -34.41 6.29
N ALA A 18 1.30 -33.18 6.77
CA ALA A 18 0.57 -32.17 6.00
C ALA A 18 1.39 -31.76 4.77
N LYS A 19 0.80 -31.87 3.58
CA LYS A 19 1.39 -31.39 2.32
C LYS A 19 0.82 -30.00 2.00
N ALA A 20 1.69 -29.03 1.75
CA ALA A 20 1.25 -27.74 1.24
C ALA A 20 0.72 -27.91 -0.19
N LEU A 21 -0.54 -27.53 -0.42
CA LEU A 21 -1.19 -27.64 -1.73
C LEU A 21 -0.66 -26.59 -2.73
N VAL A 22 -0.14 -25.48 -2.23
CA VAL A 22 0.33 -24.35 -3.04
C VAL A 22 1.76 -24.01 -2.60
N GLU A 23 2.68 -24.12 -3.54
CA GLU A 23 4.06 -23.65 -3.43
C GLU A 23 4.25 -22.51 -4.42
N ILE A 24 4.61 -21.33 -3.92
CA ILE A 24 4.91 -20.16 -4.75
C ILE A 24 6.43 -20.04 -4.80
N ASP A 25 7.02 -20.44 -5.91
CA ASP A 25 8.46 -20.26 -6.16
C ASP A 25 8.73 -18.88 -6.77
N ILE A 26 9.27 -17.97 -5.97
CA ILE A 26 9.65 -16.62 -6.41
C ILE A 26 11.09 -16.68 -6.93
N THR A 27 11.24 -17.06 -8.20
CA THR A 27 12.55 -17.22 -8.85
C THR A 27 13.29 -15.90 -9.12
N ARG A 28 12.55 -14.78 -9.23
CA ARG A 28 13.07 -13.42 -9.39
C ARG A 28 12.11 -12.38 -8.79
N GLY A 29 12.67 -11.33 -8.20
CA GLY A 29 11.88 -10.16 -7.81
C GLY A 29 11.30 -9.43 -9.02
N ASN A 30 10.13 -8.79 -8.87
CA ASN A 30 9.62 -7.89 -9.89
C ASN A 30 10.53 -6.65 -9.95
N LEU A 31 11.29 -6.51 -11.04
CA LEU A 31 12.25 -5.42 -11.22
C LEU A 31 11.60 -4.11 -11.70
N ASN A 32 10.33 -4.15 -12.12
CA ASN A 32 9.63 -2.98 -12.63
C ASN A 32 8.83 -2.33 -11.50
N PRO A 33 9.17 -1.10 -11.07
CA PRO A 33 8.46 -0.44 -9.99
C PRO A 33 7.02 -0.11 -10.44
N LEU A 34 6.05 -0.35 -9.55
CA LEU A 34 4.62 -0.16 -9.80
C LEU A 34 4.28 1.33 -10.00
N PRO A 35 3.73 1.75 -11.16
CA PRO A 35 3.27 3.12 -11.36
C PRO A 35 2.16 3.51 -10.39
N ILE A 36 2.39 4.53 -9.57
CA ILE A 36 1.47 4.96 -8.51
C ILE A 36 1.25 6.47 -8.56
N ALA A 37 -0.01 6.90 -8.44
CA ALA A 37 -0.37 8.30 -8.26
C ALA A 37 -0.51 8.60 -6.76
N ILE A 38 0.07 9.72 -6.31
CA ILE A 38 0.03 10.16 -4.91
C ILE A 38 -0.56 11.56 -4.91
N SER A 39 -1.88 11.65 -4.76
CA SER A 39 -2.56 12.93 -4.65
C SER A 39 -2.15 13.64 -3.36
N PRO A 40 -2.00 14.98 -3.37
CA PRO A 40 -2.00 15.76 -2.14
C PRO A 40 -3.21 15.38 -1.29
N LEU A 41 -3.01 15.29 0.03
CA LEU A 41 -4.12 15.02 0.95
C LEU A 41 -5.02 16.25 1.07
N HIS A 42 -6.32 16.02 1.12
CA HIS A 42 -7.32 17.05 1.31
C HIS A 42 -7.13 17.73 2.67
N ILE A 43 -7.29 19.05 2.67
CA ILE A 43 -7.23 19.86 3.89
C ILE A 43 -8.57 20.55 4.02
N GLU A 44 -9.27 20.29 5.11
CA GLU A 44 -10.55 20.92 5.39
C GLU A 44 -10.41 22.44 5.54
N ALA A 45 -11.40 23.18 5.05
CA ALA A 45 -11.44 24.62 5.18
C ALA A 45 -11.43 25.04 6.67
N GLY A 46 -10.52 25.93 7.05
CA GLY A 46 -10.32 26.35 8.45
C GLY A 46 -9.23 25.59 9.20
N SER A 47 -8.61 24.58 8.57
CA SER A 47 -7.40 23.95 9.10
C SER A 47 -6.29 24.98 9.31
N LYS A 48 -5.66 24.96 10.48
CA LYS A 48 -4.58 25.89 10.84
C LYS A 48 -3.25 25.37 10.29
N ASP A 49 -2.42 26.28 9.77
CA ASP A 49 -1.03 25.99 9.47
C ASP A 49 -0.31 25.50 10.73
N ILE A 50 0.54 24.47 10.58
CA ILE A 50 1.28 23.91 11.71
C ILE A 50 2.48 24.83 11.99
N LYS A 51 2.51 25.41 13.19
CA LYS A 51 3.64 26.20 13.67
C LYS A 51 4.57 25.31 14.50
N GLN A 52 5.83 25.24 14.11
CA GLN A 52 6.89 24.55 14.84
C GLN A 52 8.04 25.53 15.09
N GLY A 53 8.05 26.17 16.26
CA GLY A 53 8.97 27.28 16.55
C GLY A 53 8.76 28.43 15.57
N ASP A 54 9.84 28.87 14.92
CA ASP A 54 9.81 29.93 13.90
C ASP A 54 9.33 29.43 12.52
N ASN A 55 9.20 28.12 12.33
CA ASN A 55 8.79 27.52 11.06
C ASN A 55 7.26 27.37 10.98
N ILE A 56 6.68 27.79 9.86
CA ILE A 56 5.26 27.62 9.54
C ILE A 56 5.14 26.64 8.38
N ILE A 57 4.58 25.47 8.64
CA ILE A 57 4.26 24.48 7.62
C ILE A 57 2.88 24.80 7.06
N LYS A 58 2.89 25.42 5.88
CA LYS A 58 1.69 25.64 5.07
C LYS A 58 1.36 24.38 4.27
N ASN A 59 0.08 24.13 4.07
CA ASN A 59 -0.43 23.02 3.26
C ASN A 59 0.19 21.66 3.68
N VAL A 60 -0.18 21.20 4.87
CA VAL A 60 0.35 19.96 5.45
C VAL A 60 0.07 18.73 4.57
N GLY A 61 -1.07 18.68 3.89
CA GLY A 61 -1.44 17.59 2.98
C GLY A 61 -0.46 17.41 1.82
N GLU A 62 0.01 18.53 1.24
CA GLU A 62 1.08 18.50 0.24
C GLU A 62 2.39 17.96 0.84
N LYS A 63 2.77 18.39 2.05
CA LYS A 63 3.99 17.90 2.72
C LYS A 63 3.95 16.42 3.05
N ILE A 64 2.81 15.92 3.52
CA ILE A 64 2.63 14.49 3.78
C ILE A 64 2.75 13.70 2.46
N SER A 65 2.10 14.16 1.39
CA SER A 65 2.21 13.51 0.08
C SER A 65 3.66 13.44 -0.43
N GLN A 66 4.47 14.48 -0.18
CA GLN A 66 5.89 14.52 -0.55
C GLN A 66 6.70 13.48 0.22
N VAL A 67 6.43 13.29 1.52
CA VAL A 67 7.11 12.25 2.32
C VAL A 67 6.74 10.85 1.83
N ILE A 68 5.46 10.61 1.54
CA ILE A 68 4.99 9.33 0.99
C ILE A 68 5.65 9.07 -0.36
N GLU A 69 5.74 10.08 -1.24
CA GLU A 69 6.41 9.97 -2.53
C GLU A 69 7.88 9.56 -2.38
N VAL A 70 8.62 10.23 -1.49
CA VAL A 70 10.02 9.91 -1.22
C VAL A 70 10.17 8.48 -0.68
N ASN A 71 9.29 8.04 0.21
CA ASN A 71 9.32 6.68 0.75
C ASN A 71 9.07 5.62 -0.32
N PHE A 72 8.07 5.85 -1.18
CA PHE A 72 7.75 4.94 -2.29
C PHE A 72 8.86 4.89 -3.33
N ARG A 73 9.47 6.02 -3.65
CA ARG A 73 10.63 6.07 -4.56
C ARG A 73 11.84 5.34 -3.95
N ARG A 74 12.07 5.50 -2.64
CA ARG A 74 13.17 4.85 -1.91
C ARG A 74 13.02 3.34 -1.78
N SER A 75 11.79 2.82 -1.76
CA SER A 75 11.58 1.37 -1.66
C SER A 75 11.99 0.62 -2.93
N GLY A 76 12.07 1.31 -4.08
CA GLY A 76 12.33 0.70 -5.38
C GLY A 76 11.17 -0.14 -5.92
N LEU A 77 10.09 -0.30 -5.15
CA LEU A 77 8.90 -1.08 -5.53
C LEU A 77 7.87 -0.26 -6.30
N PHE A 78 7.96 1.07 -6.22
CA PHE A 78 6.98 1.98 -6.80
C PHE A 78 7.65 3.05 -7.67
N ASN A 79 6.92 3.49 -8.69
CA ASN A 79 7.27 4.63 -9.54
C ASN A 79 6.21 5.73 -9.36
N PRO A 80 6.41 6.68 -8.44
CA PRO A 80 5.49 7.80 -8.28
C PRO A 80 5.41 8.65 -9.54
N LEU A 81 4.20 8.84 -10.04
CA LEU A 81 3.90 9.66 -11.21
C LEU A 81 4.07 11.15 -10.91
N LYS A 82 4.44 11.94 -11.93
CA LYS A 82 4.60 13.40 -11.79
C LYS A 82 3.25 14.05 -11.49
N LYS A 83 3.21 14.95 -10.50
CA LYS A 83 1.98 15.66 -10.10
C LYS A 83 1.34 16.46 -11.24
N ASP A 84 2.14 16.98 -12.17
CA ASP A 84 1.66 17.69 -13.37
C ASP A 84 0.80 16.81 -14.31
N SER A 85 0.88 15.49 -14.16
CA SER A 85 0.02 14.56 -14.92
C SER A 85 -1.35 14.36 -14.28
N PHE A 86 -1.57 14.79 -13.03
CA PHE A 86 -2.82 14.50 -12.34
C PHE A 86 -3.98 15.29 -12.95
N VAL A 87 -5.02 14.55 -13.32
CA VAL A 87 -6.19 15.09 -14.01
C VAL A 87 -7.28 15.54 -13.02
N GLN A 88 -7.21 15.08 -11.77
CA GLN A 88 -8.17 15.40 -10.70
C GLN A 88 -7.56 16.24 -9.59
N ASN A 89 -8.36 17.15 -9.06
CA ASN A 89 -8.04 17.90 -7.84
C ASN A 89 -8.17 16.98 -6.60
N PRO A 90 -7.23 17.07 -5.64
CA PRO A 90 -7.33 16.47 -4.30
C PRO A 90 -8.72 16.46 -3.66
N ASP A 91 -9.47 17.58 -3.74
CA ASP A 91 -10.77 17.70 -3.08
C ASP A 91 -11.80 16.70 -3.63
N ILE A 92 -11.75 16.46 -4.93
CA ILE A 92 -12.64 15.51 -5.62
C ILE A 92 -12.15 14.08 -5.35
N ALA A 93 -10.84 13.87 -5.38
CA ALA A 93 -10.22 12.56 -5.16
C ALA A 93 -10.42 12.05 -3.73
N HIS A 94 -10.46 12.93 -2.72
CA HIS A 94 -10.75 12.56 -1.33
C HIS A 94 -12.16 11.98 -1.16
N ILE A 95 -13.17 12.58 -1.80
CA ILE A 95 -14.57 12.14 -1.66
C ILE A 95 -14.80 10.85 -2.44
N LYS A 96 -14.48 10.87 -3.74
CA LYS A 96 -14.67 9.72 -4.63
C LYS A 96 -13.77 9.86 -5.85
N PRO A 97 -12.65 9.12 -5.92
CA PRO A 97 -11.79 9.12 -7.09
C PRO A 97 -12.54 8.62 -8.33
N ARG A 98 -12.43 9.34 -9.46
CA ARG A 98 -12.85 8.77 -10.76
C ARG A 98 -11.67 8.02 -11.36
N PHE A 99 -11.66 6.69 -11.23
CA PHE A 99 -10.53 5.85 -11.62
C PHE A 99 -10.19 5.92 -13.11
N GLU A 100 -11.13 6.37 -13.96
CA GLU A 100 -10.89 6.55 -15.40
C GLU A 100 -9.76 7.56 -15.65
N ASP A 101 -9.79 8.69 -14.94
CA ASP A 101 -8.82 9.77 -15.15
C ASP A 101 -7.40 9.35 -14.69
N TRP A 102 -7.31 8.56 -13.61
CA TRP A 102 -6.05 8.00 -13.11
C TRP A 102 -5.50 6.91 -14.05
N ARG A 103 -6.40 6.13 -14.67
CA ARG A 103 -6.02 5.14 -15.66
C ARG A 103 -5.46 5.78 -16.94
N LEU A 104 -5.92 6.98 -17.33
CA LEU A 104 -5.38 7.72 -18.48
C LEU A 104 -3.89 8.03 -18.31
N ILE A 105 -3.45 8.33 -17.08
CA ILE A 105 -2.04 8.57 -16.77
C ILE A 105 -1.26 7.30 -16.40
N LYS A 106 -1.85 6.13 -16.67
CA LYS A 106 -1.26 4.81 -16.41
C LYS A 106 -0.97 4.55 -14.93
N ALA A 107 -1.67 5.22 -14.01
CA ALA A 107 -1.60 4.86 -12.59
C ALA A 107 -2.23 3.48 -12.38
N GLN A 108 -1.48 2.58 -11.73
CA GLN A 108 -2.00 1.26 -11.32
C GLN A 108 -2.54 1.28 -9.90
N ALA A 109 -2.07 2.23 -9.09
CA ALA A 109 -2.53 2.49 -7.74
C ALA A 109 -2.68 4.00 -7.51
N LEU A 110 -3.56 4.36 -6.58
CA LEU A 110 -3.80 5.74 -6.16
C LEU A 110 -3.72 5.82 -4.63
N VAL A 111 -2.96 6.80 -4.13
CA VAL A 111 -3.00 7.25 -2.74
C VAL A 111 -3.68 8.61 -2.71
N THR A 112 -4.73 8.72 -1.92
CA THR A 112 -5.50 9.95 -1.68
C THR A 112 -6.15 9.82 -0.30
N GLY A 113 -6.51 10.94 0.30
CA GLY A 113 -7.09 11.00 1.65
C GLY A 113 -7.25 12.42 2.10
#